data_AF-A0A1T4RR00-F1
#
_entry.id   AF-A0A1T4RR00-F1
#
_cell.length_a   1.000
_cell.length_b   1.000
_cell.length_c   1.000
_cell.angle_alpha   90.00
_cell.angle_beta   90.00
_cell.angle_gamma   90.00
#
_symmetry.space_group_name_H-M   'P 1'
#
loop_
_entity.id
_entity.type
_entity.pdbx_description
1 polymer ?
#
loop_
_entity_poly.entity_id
_entity_poly.type
_entity_poly.pdbx_seq_one_letter_code
_entity_poly.pdbx_strand_id
1 'polypeptide(L)'
;MRALVRWLCAEPVRGTVLNVLMLVLLLALVGSPVIFAATGAATVILFALYGLVNAGKAALSRRGRGSRLLEQLLTWLPGAVALCLAILGLDLVVTSGEGSPLQRLGLLLFAFELVALAVVTADLSGLARGRAYGGAL
;
A
#
# COMPACT_ATOMS: atom_id res chain seq x y z
N MET A 1 -4.27 -8.13 25.36
CA MET A 1 -5.44 -7.91 24.47
C MET A 1 -5.93 -6.46 24.44
N ARG A 2 -6.28 -5.82 25.58
CA ARG A 2 -6.82 -4.44 25.60
C ARG A 2 -5.86 -3.35 25.06
N ALA A 3 -4.54 -3.54 25.15
CA ALA A 3 -3.56 -2.62 24.58
C ALA A 3 -3.51 -2.68 23.04
N LEU A 4 -3.58 -3.90 22.48
CA LEU A 4 -3.62 -4.13 21.03
C LEU A 4 -4.88 -3.56 20.40
N VAL A 5 -6.05 -3.78 21.02
CA VAL A 5 -7.33 -3.24 20.56
C VAL A 5 -7.30 -1.70 20.60
N ARG A 6 -6.78 -1.09 21.67
CA ARG A 6 -6.62 0.37 21.73
C ARG A 6 -5.65 0.89 20.67
N TRP A 7 -4.55 0.17 20.40
CA TRP A 7 -3.62 0.53 19.34
C TRP A 7 -4.26 0.43 17.95
N LEU A 8 -5.01 -0.65 17.68
CA LEU A 8 -5.76 -0.86 16.44
C LEU A 8 -6.84 0.19 16.21
N CYS A 9 -7.56 0.59 17.25
CA CYS A 9 -8.64 1.58 17.17
C CYS A 9 -8.13 3.02 17.08
N ALA A 10 -6.85 3.28 17.37
CA ALA A 10 -6.32 4.64 17.39
C ALA A 10 -6.19 5.27 15.99
N GLU A 11 -5.87 4.49 14.96
CA GLU A 11 -5.85 4.96 13.58
C GLU A 11 -6.41 3.90 12.63
N PRO A 12 -7.29 4.27 11.68
CA PRO A 12 -7.92 3.32 10.76
C PRO A 12 -6.92 2.59 9.86
N VAL A 13 -5.73 3.18 9.61
CA VAL A 13 -4.67 2.56 8.81
C VAL A 13 -4.10 1.29 9.46
N ARG A 14 -4.14 1.20 10.80
CA ARG A 14 -3.51 0.09 11.56
C ARG A 14 -4.23 -1.22 11.34
N GLY A 15 -5.56 -1.19 11.16
CA GLY A 15 -6.34 -2.36 10.78
C GLY A 15 -6.00 -2.86 9.38
N THR A 16 -5.82 -1.95 8.41
CA THR A 16 -5.40 -2.30 7.05
C THR A 16 -4.00 -2.91 7.03
N VAL A 17 -3.05 -2.32 7.77
CA VAL A 17 -1.68 -2.84 7.89
C VAL A 17 -1.69 -4.26 8.47
N LEU A 18 -2.46 -4.49 9.53
CA LEU A 18 -2.56 -5.82 10.13
C LEU A 18 -3.17 -6.85 9.15
N ASN A 19 -4.23 -6.47 8.43
CA ASN A 19 -4.85 -7.34 7.42
C ASN A 19 -3.90 -7.67 6.27
N VAL A 20 -3.13 -6.69 5.81
CA VAL A 20 -2.09 -6.89 4.78
C VAL A 20 -1.01 -7.85 5.27
N LEU A 21 -0.49 -7.66 6.48
CA LEU A 21 0.51 -8.56 7.05
C LEU A 21 -0.03 -9.99 7.21
N MET A 22 -1.28 -10.12 7.70
CA MET A 22 -1.94 -11.41 7.84
C MET A 22 -2.15 -12.08 6.49
N LEU A 23 -2.55 -11.34 5.45
CA LEU A 23 -2.68 -11.84 4.10
C LEU A 23 -1.34 -12.40 3.58
N VAL A 24 -0.25 -11.64 3.71
CA VAL A 24 1.08 -12.10 3.24
C VAL A 24 1.53 -13.33 4.01
N LEU A 25 1.31 -13.38 5.33
CA LEU A 25 1.60 -14.55 6.15
C LEU A 25 0.80 -15.79 5.71
N LEU A 26 -0.49 -15.62 5.42
CA LEU A 26 -1.33 -16.72 4.94
C LEU A 26 -0.89 -17.20 3.56
N LEU A 27 -0.56 -16.28 2.64
CA LEU A 27 -0.04 -16.64 1.32
C LEU A 27 1.32 -17.36 1.42
N ALA A 28 2.20 -16.91 2.31
CA ALA A 28 3.47 -17.58 2.58
C ALA A 28 3.26 -18.98 3.19
N LEU A 29 2.26 -19.14 4.07
CA LEU A 29 1.93 -20.43 4.69
C LEU A 29 1.33 -21.43 3.69
N VAL A 30 0.51 -20.95 2.75
CA VAL A 30 -0.04 -21.77 1.66
C VAL A 30 1.08 -22.34 0.79
N GLY A 31 2.18 -21.61 0.63
CA GLY A 31 3.37 -22.06 -0.10
C GLY A 31 3.17 -22.19 -1.62
N SER A 32 1.99 -21.84 -2.16
CA SER A 32 1.70 -21.94 -3.59
C SER A 32 2.13 -20.68 -4.34
N PRO A 33 3.07 -20.76 -5.30
CA PRO A 33 3.52 -19.60 -6.08
C PRO A 33 2.39 -18.99 -6.90
N VAL A 34 1.47 -19.81 -7.42
CA VAL A 34 0.35 -19.37 -8.25
C VAL A 34 -0.66 -18.56 -7.43
N ILE A 35 -1.01 -19.05 -6.23
CA ILE A 35 -1.94 -18.36 -5.34
C ILE A 35 -1.31 -17.06 -4.83
N PHE A 36 -0.01 -17.09 -4.51
CA PHE A 36 0.75 -15.91 -4.11
C PHE A 36 0.78 -14.86 -5.22
N ALA A 37 1.09 -15.27 -6.47
CA ALA A 37 1.10 -14.38 -7.63
C ALA A 37 -0.26 -13.74 -7.86
N ALA A 38 -1.33 -14.54 -7.95
CA ALA A 38 -2.66 -14.03 -8.24
C ALA A 38 -3.18 -13.08 -7.16
N THR A 39 -3.10 -13.50 -5.89
CA THR A 39 -3.63 -12.72 -4.76
C THR A 39 -2.75 -11.50 -4.47
N GLY A 40 -1.42 -11.67 -4.54
CA GLY A 40 -0.45 -10.61 -4.37
C GLY A 40 -0.60 -9.54 -5.44
N ALA A 41 -0.67 -9.94 -6.72
CA ALA A 41 -0.87 -9.00 -7.83
C ALA A 41 -2.21 -8.27 -7.72
N ALA A 42 -3.31 -8.97 -7.42
CA ALA A 42 -4.62 -8.34 -7.22
C ALA A 42 -4.57 -7.29 -6.11
N THR A 43 -3.90 -7.59 -5.00
CA THR A 43 -3.75 -6.67 -3.87
C THR A 43 -2.94 -5.44 -4.26
N VAL A 44 -1.81 -5.64 -4.94
CA VAL A 44 -0.97 -4.54 -5.48
C VAL A 44 -1.79 -3.63 -6.41
N ILE A 45 -2.56 -4.21 -7.33
CA ILE A 45 -3.41 -3.47 -8.27
C ILE A 45 -4.45 -2.63 -7.51
N LEU A 46 -5.12 -3.22 -6.52
CA LEU A 46 -6.14 -2.52 -5.73
C LEU A 46 -5.53 -1.33 -4.97
N PHE A 47 -4.38 -1.51 -4.31
CA PHE A 47 -3.71 -0.41 -3.61
C PHE A 47 -3.19 0.66 -4.58
N ALA A 48 -2.65 0.27 -5.73
CA ALA A 48 -2.20 1.21 -6.77
C ALA A 48 -3.35 2.06 -7.30
N LEU A 49 -4.47 1.43 -7.68
CA LEU A 49 -5.67 2.13 -8.15
C LEU A 49 -6.25 3.06 -7.08
N TYR A 50 -6.37 2.56 -5.85
CA TYR A 50 -6.88 3.36 -4.74
C TYR A 50 -5.98 4.57 -4.45
N GLY A 51 -4.66 4.37 -4.44
CA GLY A 51 -3.68 5.44 -4.29
C GLY A 51 -3.75 6.47 -5.39
N LEU A 52 -3.85 6.04 -6.65
CA LEU A 52 -3.91 6.93 -7.80
C LEU A 52 -5.18 7.78 -7.79
N VAL A 53 -6.32 7.19 -7.46
CA VAL A 53 -7.60 7.91 -7.32
C VAL A 53 -7.51 8.97 -6.22
N ASN A 54 -6.96 8.63 -5.05
CA ASN A 54 -6.85 9.57 -3.94
C ASN A 54 -5.82 10.67 -4.19
N ALA A 55 -4.71 10.35 -4.87
CA ALA A 55 -3.75 11.35 -5.34
C ALA A 55 -4.36 12.31 -6.35
N GLY A 56 -5.16 11.80 -7.29
CA GLY A 56 -5.91 12.61 -8.25
C GLY A 56 -6.88 13.55 -7.54
N LYS A 57 -7.67 13.04 -6.59
CA LYS A 57 -8.57 13.87 -5.76
C LYS A 57 -7.81 14.94 -4.97
N ALA A 58 -6.67 14.59 -4.36
CA ALA A 58 -5.82 15.53 -3.66
C ALA A 58 -5.28 16.63 -4.59
N ALA A 59 -4.86 16.28 -5.81
CA ALA A 59 -4.37 17.23 -6.81
C ALA A 59 -5.49 18.17 -7.32
N LEU A 60 -6.67 17.63 -7.62
CA LEU A 60 -7.86 18.41 -8.02
C LEU A 60 -8.27 19.44 -6.96
N SER A 61 -8.07 19.12 -5.68
CA SER A 61 -8.40 20.01 -4.57
C SER A 61 -7.44 21.20 -4.43
N ARG A 62 -6.20 21.14 -4.93
CA ARG A 62 -5.17 22.21 -4.81
C ARG A 62 -5.26 23.22 -5.96
N ARG A 63 -6.48 23.64 -6.33
CA ARG A 63 -6.77 24.46 -7.52
C ARG A 63 -6.21 25.90 -7.40
N GLY A 64 -4.91 26.05 -7.57
CA GLY A 64 -4.21 27.34 -7.60
C GLY A 64 -2.78 27.20 -8.16
N ARG A 65 -2.59 27.62 -9.43
CA ARG A 65 -1.31 27.94 -10.11
C ARG A 65 -0.30 26.81 -10.45
N GLY A 66 -0.11 26.57 -11.75
CA GLY A 66 1.21 26.40 -12.39
C GLY A 66 1.94 25.05 -12.38
N SER A 67 2.17 24.41 -11.22
CA SER A 67 3.18 23.34 -11.04
C SER A 67 2.60 21.91 -10.94
N ARG A 68 1.42 21.70 -11.56
CA ARG A 68 0.46 20.63 -11.23
C ARG A 68 0.95 19.19 -11.36
N LEU A 69 1.72 18.86 -12.39
CA LEU A 69 2.15 17.47 -12.64
C LEU A 69 3.34 17.09 -11.78
N LEU A 70 4.29 18.01 -11.58
CA LEU A 70 5.50 17.75 -10.82
C LEU A 70 5.19 17.58 -9.33
N GLU A 71 4.36 18.44 -8.75
CA GLU A 71 3.91 18.27 -7.35
C GLU A 71 3.10 17.00 -7.14
N GLN A 72 2.27 16.62 -8.12
CA GLN A 72 1.48 15.40 -8.06
C GLN A 72 2.38 14.15 -8.15
N LEU A 73 3.36 14.16 -9.04
CA LEU A 73 4.38 13.11 -9.15
C LEU A 73 5.21 13.01 -7.87
N LEU A 74 5.64 14.15 -7.29
CA LEU A 74 6.41 14.18 -6.05
C LEU A 74 5.59 13.69 -4.85
N THR A 75 4.31 14.03 -4.78
CA THR A 75 3.42 13.58 -3.70
C THR A 75 3.17 12.07 -3.76
N TRP A 76 3.09 11.51 -4.98
CA TRP A 76 2.89 10.08 -5.16
C TRP A 76 4.19 9.28 -5.30
N LEU A 77 5.35 9.95 -5.35
CA LEU A 77 6.65 9.33 -5.55
C LEU A 77 6.93 8.21 -4.52
N PRO A 78 6.64 8.38 -3.21
CA PRO A 78 6.83 7.30 -2.24
C PRO A 78 5.94 6.09 -2.55
N GLY A 79 4.69 6.32 -2.97
CA GLY A 79 3.76 5.26 -3.36
C GLY A 79 4.17 4.55 -4.66
N ALA A 80 4.70 5.29 -5.63
CA ALA A 80 5.23 4.72 -6.88
C ALA A 80 6.47 3.84 -6.63
N VAL A 81 7.39 4.29 -5.77
CA VAL A 81 8.56 3.51 -5.38
C VAL A 81 8.14 2.24 -4.65
N ALA A 82 7.23 2.36 -3.67
CA ALA A 82 6.70 1.20 -2.94
C ALA A 82 5.99 0.22 -3.88
N LEU A 83 5.24 0.72 -4.86
CA LEU A 83 4.60 -0.11 -5.88
C LEU A 83 5.63 -0.91 -6.70
N CYS A 84 6.67 -0.24 -7.21
CA CYS A 84 7.73 -0.90 -7.98
C CYS A 84 8.45 -1.98 -7.16
N LEU A 85 8.80 -1.66 -5.91
CA LEU A 85 9.49 -2.59 -5.02
C LEU A 85 8.58 -3.74 -4.57
N ALA A 86 7.27 -3.51 -4.40
CA ALA A 86 6.31 -4.58 -4.16
C ALA A 86 6.21 -5.52 -5.37
N ILE A 87 6.16 -5.00 -6.59
CA ILE A 87 6.18 -5.85 -7.80
C ILE A 87 7.47 -6.67 -7.88
N LEU A 88 8.61 -6.07 -7.58
CA LEU A 88 9.90 -6.77 -7.56
C LEU A 88 9.96 -7.84 -6.46
N GLY A 89 9.42 -7.55 -5.27
CA GLY A 89 9.28 -8.52 -4.18
C GLY A 89 8.38 -9.68 -4.59
N LEU A 90 7.24 -9.40 -5.25
CA LEU A 90 6.32 -10.41 -5.76
C LEU A 90 6.99 -11.31 -6.80
N ASP A 91 7.70 -10.72 -7.77
CA ASP A 91 8.44 -11.45 -8.79
C ASP A 91 9.51 -12.36 -8.16
N LEU A 92 10.27 -11.85 -7.18
CA LEU A 92 11.23 -12.65 -6.41
C LEU A 92 10.57 -13.83 -5.71
N VAL A 93 9.40 -13.66 -5.10
CA VAL A 93 8.69 -14.77 -4.42
C VAL A 93 8.26 -15.85 -5.40
N VAL A 94 7.80 -15.45 -6.59
CA VAL A 94 7.22 -16.34 -7.59
C VAL A 94 8.28 -17.07 -8.42
N THR A 95 9.39 -16.40 -8.72
CA THR A 95 10.45 -16.93 -9.60
C THR A 95 11.57 -17.63 -8.84
N SER A 96 11.74 -17.35 -7.54
CA SER A 96 12.74 -18.02 -6.71
C SER A 96 12.27 -19.40 -6.27
N GLY A 97 13.21 -20.34 -6.14
CA GLY A 97 12.92 -21.68 -5.61
C GLY A 97 12.39 -21.62 -4.17
N GLU A 98 11.49 -22.55 -3.85
CA GLU A 98 10.89 -22.65 -2.51
C GLU A 98 11.96 -22.82 -1.42
N GLY A 99 11.81 -22.07 -0.32
CA GLY A 99 12.72 -22.08 0.82
C GLY A 99 14.03 -21.31 0.63
N SER A 100 14.32 -20.84 -0.60
CA SER A 100 15.56 -20.12 -0.93
C SER A 100 15.68 -18.78 -0.20
N PRO A 101 16.90 -18.27 0.03
CA PRO A 101 17.09 -16.97 0.66
C PRO A 101 16.49 -15.82 -0.16
N LEU A 102 16.52 -15.93 -1.50
CA LEU A 102 15.91 -14.95 -2.40
C LEU A 102 14.39 -14.90 -2.26
N GLN A 103 13.73 -16.06 -2.12
CA GLN A 103 12.28 -16.10 -1.87
C GLN A 103 11.93 -15.41 -0.55
N ARG A 104 12.70 -15.64 0.52
CA ARG A 104 12.48 -15.00 1.83
C ARG A 104 12.69 -13.49 1.75
N LEU A 105 13.71 -13.05 1.03
CA LEU A 105 13.94 -11.63 0.75
C LEU A 105 12.75 -11.03 -0.01
N GLY A 106 12.26 -11.72 -1.04
CA GLY A 106 11.07 -11.32 -1.80
C GLY A 106 9.84 -11.20 -0.92
N LEU A 107 9.61 -12.14 0.01
CA LEU A 107 8.49 -12.09 0.96
C LEU A 107 8.58 -10.86 1.88
N LEU A 108 9.77 -10.60 2.43
CA LEU A 108 9.99 -9.46 3.32
C LEU A 108 9.82 -8.13 2.57
N LEU A 109 10.41 -8.03 1.38
CA LEU A 109 10.29 -6.85 0.53
C LEU A 109 8.82 -6.62 0.13
N PHE A 110 8.14 -7.66 -0.34
CA PHE A 110 6.73 -7.60 -0.70
C PHE A 110 5.88 -7.13 0.49
N ALA A 111 6.03 -7.76 1.65
CA ALA A 111 5.27 -7.40 2.85
C ALA A 111 5.50 -5.95 3.28
N PHE A 112 6.77 -5.52 3.34
CA PHE A 112 7.15 -4.18 3.76
C PHE A 112 6.58 -3.11 2.82
N GLU A 113 6.71 -3.33 1.51
CA GLU A 113 6.29 -2.37 0.51
C GLU A 113 4.78 -2.33 0.33
N LEU A 114 4.07 -3.46 0.53
CA LEU A 114 2.61 -3.46 0.59
C LEU A 114 2.09 -2.65 1.78
N VAL A 115 2.77 -2.73 2.93
CA VAL A 115 2.46 -1.92 4.12
C VAL A 115 2.77 -0.44 3.86
N ALA A 116 3.92 -0.12 3.28
CA ALA A 116 4.27 1.25 2.91
C ALA A 116 3.22 1.84 1.94
N LEU A 117 2.81 1.07 0.93
CA LEU A 117 1.76 1.44 -0.01
C LEU A 117 0.41 1.64 0.71
N ALA A 118 0.06 0.78 1.66
CA ALA A 118 -1.15 0.94 2.48
C ALA A 118 -1.14 2.22 3.33
N VAL A 119 0.02 2.60 3.88
CA VAL A 119 0.18 3.84 4.66
C VAL A 119 0.06 5.06 3.76
N VAL A 120 0.82 5.12 2.66
CA VAL A 120 0.77 6.24 1.71
C VAL A 120 -0.64 6.44 1.16
N THR A 121 -1.33 5.36 0.82
CA THR A 121 -2.71 5.43 0.32
C THR A 121 -3.69 5.94 1.37
N ALA A 122 -3.52 5.55 2.63
CA ALA A 122 -4.33 6.04 3.74
C ALA A 122 -4.09 7.53 4.02
N ASP A 123 -2.85 8.01 3.96
CA ASP A 123 -2.51 9.42 4.14
C ASP A 123 -3.14 10.30 3.05
N LEU A 124 -3.04 9.87 1.79
CA LEU A 124 -3.70 10.53 0.66
C LEU A 124 -5.23 10.58 0.83
N SER A 125 -5.81 9.51 1.39
CA SER A 125 -7.24 9.44 1.69
C SER A 125 -7.64 10.36 2.84
N GLY A 126 -6.78 10.51 3.86
CA GLY A 126 -6.97 11.44 4.97
C GLY A 126 -6.96 12.89 4.50
N LEU A 127 -5.99 13.25 3.65
CA LEU A 127 -5.90 14.57 3.03
C LEU A 127 -7.15 14.91 2.20
N ALA A 128 -7.68 13.94 1.46
CA ALA A 128 -8.92 14.11 0.69
C ALA A 128 -10.16 14.32 1.60
N ARG A 129 -10.25 13.59 2.73
CA ARG A 129 -11.38 13.66 3.68
C ARG A 129 -11.37 14.91 4.56
N GLY A 130 -10.21 15.34 5.05
CA GLY A 130 -10.09 16.48 5.98
C GLY A 130 -10.64 17.79 5.42
N ARG A 131 -10.69 17.96 4.09
CA ARG A 131 -11.33 19.13 3.44
C ARG A 131 -12.81 18.96 3.10
N ALA A 132 -13.33 17.74 2.96
CA ALA A 132 -14.76 17.53 2.72
C ALA A 132 -15.61 18.05 3.90
N TYR A 133 -15.04 18.04 5.11
CA TYR A 133 -15.66 18.58 6.32
C TYR A 133 -15.21 20.01 6.67
N GLY A 134 -14.08 20.49 6.13
CA GLY A 134 -13.55 21.83 6.37
C GLY A 134 -14.05 22.93 5.41
N GLY A 135 -14.93 22.60 4.45
CA GLY A 135 -15.51 23.55 3.49
C GLY A 135 -16.91 24.07 3.87
N ALA A 136 -17.38 23.83 5.09
CA ALA A 136 -18.71 24.18 5.57
C ALA A 136 -18.72 25.22 6.70
N LEU A 137 -17.70 26.08 6.78
CA LEU A 137 -17.66 27.24 7.67
C LEU A 137 -17.46 28.52 6.86
#